data_AF-A0A818LLI9-F1
#
_entry.id   AF-A0A818LLI9-F1
#
_cell.length_a   1.000
_cell.length_b   1.000
_cell.length_c   1.000
_cell.angle_alpha   90.00
_cell.angle_beta   90.00
_cell.angle_gamma   90.00
#
_symmetry.space_group_name_H-M   'P 1'
#
loop_
_entity.id
_entity.type
_entity.pdbx_description
1 polymer ?
#
loop_
_entity_poly.entity_id
_entity_poly.type
_entity_poly.pdbx_seq_one_letter_code
_entity_poly.pdbx_strand_id
1 'polypeptide(L)'
;MTLKVYITNITSNQVTIGNQRKLKHILDTNKIGYIEIDISDPKNTNDKEFLQRTLSLSNQKMILPYIFNGEEYCCDFEGLISAVESNTLKEMLKLDEEEGEEENNHKNGH
;
A
#
# COMPACT_ATOMS: atom_id res chain seq x y z
N MET A 1 1.93 13.21 1.72
CA MET A 1 0.98 12.41 2.55
C MET A 1 1.70 11.12 2.97
N THR A 2 1.04 10.03 3.41
CA THR A 2 1.79 8.78 3.73
C THR A 2 1.05 7.55 3.24
N LEU A 3 1.69 6.78 2.36
CA LEU A 3 1.13 5.56 1.81
C LEU A 3 1.14 4.45 2.87
N LYS A 4 -0.04 3.92 3.19
CA LYS A 4 -0.25 2.81 4.13
C LYS A 4 -0.63 1.56 3.37
N VAL A 5 0.10 0.48 3.61
CA VAL A 5 -0.19 -0.85 3.07
C VAL A 5 -0.67 -1.74 4.19
N TYR A 6 -1.95 -2.11 4.14
CA TYR A 6 -2.55 -3.02 5.10
C TYR A 6 -2.27 -4.46 4.69
N ILE A 7 -1.66 -5.21 5.60
CA ILE A 7 -1.26 -6.60 5.42
C ILE A 7 -1.62 -7.43 6.65
N THR A 8 -1.43 -8.75 6.56
CA THR A 8 -1.40 -9.64 7.72
C THR A 8 -0.18 -10.53 7.65
N ASN A 9 0.54 -10.66 8.75
CA ASN A 9 1.59 -11.68 8.88
C ASN A 9 1.05 -13.00 9.44
N ILE A 10 -0.19 -13.01 9.94
CA ILE A 10 -0.86 -14.21 10.47
C ILE A 10 -1.92 -14.65 9.45
N THR A 11 -1.49 -15.46 8.48
CA THR A 11 -2.37 -16.13 7.53
C THR A 11 -1.69 -17.37 6.93
N SER A 12 -2.46 -18.43 6.68
CA SER A 12 -2.03 -19.60 5.90
C SER A 12 -2.48 -19.54 4.44
N ASN A 13 -3.22 -18.49 4.05
CA ASN A 13 -3.69 -18.32 2.69
C ASN A 13 -2.53 -17.91 1.76
N GLN A 14 -2.07 -18.84 0.93
CA GLN A 14 -0.97 -18.63 0.00
C GLN A 14 -1.25 -17.51 -1.01
N VAL A 15 -2.50 -17.29 -1.40
CA VAL A 15 -2.88 -16.20 -2.32
C VAL A 15 -2.64 -14.85 -1.64
N THR A 16 -3.10 -14.68 -0.40
CA THR A 16 -2.84 -13.45 0.37
C THR A 16 -1.35 -13.20 0.55
N ILE A 17 -0.57 -14.23 0.93
CA ILE A 17 0.89 -14.12 1.07
C ILE A 17 1.55 -13.70 -0.25
N GLY A 18 1.14 -14.34 -1.35
CA GLY A 18 1.65 -14.05 -2.69
C GLY A 18 1.33 -12.62 -3.14
N ASN A 19 0.09 -12.18 -2.94
CA ASN A 19 -0.37 -10.84 -3.28
C ASN A 19 0.36 -9.77 -2.45
N GLN A 20 0.49 -9.97 -1.14
CA GLN A 20 1.27 -9.08 -0.26
C GLN A 20 2.73 -8.96 -0.73
N ARG A 21 3.39 -10.10 -1.02
CA ARG A 21 4.78 -10.10 -1.49
C ARG A 21 4.93 -9.38 -2.83
N LYS A 22 4.03 -9.64 -3.78
CA LYS A 22 4.08 -9.04 -5.11
C LYS A 22 3.79 -7.53 -5.04
N LEU A 23 2.83 -7.11 -4.23
CA LEU A 23 2.55 -5.70 -3.98
C LEU A 23 3.78 -4.96 -3.45
N LYS A 24 4.41 -5.48 -2.39
CA LYS A 24 5.63 -4.89 -1.82
C LYS A 24 6.73 -4.77 -2.88
N HIS A 25 6.95 -5.84 -3.65
CA HIS A 25 7.91 -5.83 -4.74
C HIS A 25 7.63 -4.76 -5.79
N ILE A 26 6.37 -4.53 -6.15
CA ILE A 26 5.98 -3.46 -7.09
C ILE A 26 6.33 -2.09 -6.51
N LEU A 27 5.95 -1.81 -5.25
CA LEU A 27 6.23 -0.52 -4.62
C LEU A 27 7.75 -0.30 -4.47
N ASP A 28 8.48 -1.30 -4.00
CA ASP A 28 9.94 -1.24 -3.79
C ASP A 28 10.68 -0.99 -5.11
N THR A 29 10.32 -1.70 -6.19
CA THR A 29 10.97 -1.54 -7.51
C THR A 29 10.66 -0.19 -8.16
N ASN A 30 9.52 0.42 -7.84
CA ASN A 30 9.15 1.77 -8.28
C ASN A 30 9.64 2.86 -7.31
N LYS A 31 10.42 2.51 -6.28
CA LYS A 31 10.96 3.43 -5.25
C LYS A 31 9.87 4.23 -4.53
N ILE A 32 8.70 3.62 -4.32
CA ILE A 32 7.58 4.26 -3.63
C ILE A 32 7.69 3.97 -2.14
N GLY A 33 7.79 5.01 -1.31
CA GLY A 33 7.81 4.87 0.14
C GLY A 33 6.43 4.51 0.70
N TYR A 34 6.38 3.58 1.66
CA TYR A 34 5.16 3.18 2.35
C TYR A 34 5.43 2.70 3.77
N ILE A 35 4.38 2.69 4.59
CA ILE A 35 4.38 2.01 5.90
C ILE A 35 3.52 0.76 5.84
N GLU A 36 4.03 -0.33 6.39
CA GLU A 36 3.28 -1.58 6.54
C GLU A 36 2.46 -1.57 7.83
N ILE A 37 1.15 -1.77 7.69
CA ILE A 37 0.22 -1.91 8.80
C ILE A 37 -0.27 -3.35 8.86
N ASP A 38 0.33 -4.13 9.75
CA ASP A 38 -0.11 -5.50 10.02
C ASP A 38 -1.37 -5.48 10.90
N ILE A 39 -2.53 -5.76 10.32
CA ILE A 39 -3.81 -5.76 11.04
C ILE A 39 -3.97 -6.93 12.02
N SER A 40 -3.04 -7.88 12.01
CA SER A 40 -3.00 -8.96 13.00
C SER A 40 -2.25 -8.56 14.28
N ASP A 41 -1.47 -7.49 14.23
CA ASP A 41 -0.78 -6.92 15.39
C ASP A 41 -1.78 -6.17 16.30
N PRO A 42 -1.90 -6.51 17.59
CA PRO A 42 -2.78 -5.82 18.53
C PRO A 42 -2.58 -4.30 18.61
N LYS A 43 -1.37 -3.80 18.31
CA LYS A 43 -1.09 -2.36 18.32
C LYS A 43 -1.84 -1.60 17.22
N ASN A 44 -2.24 -2.31 16.15
CA ASN A 44 -2.92 -1.77 14.97
C ASN A 44 -4.44 -2.01 15.03
N THR A 45 -5.02 -2.17 16.21
CA THR A 45 -6.46 -2.43 16.37
C THR A 45 -7.31 -1.32 15.75
N ASN A 46 -6.94 -0.06 15.93
CA ASN A 46 -7.64 1.08 15.33
C ASN A 46 -7.60 1.04 13.80
N ASP A 47 -6.44 0.73 13.22
CA ASP A 47 -6.25 0.59 11.77
C ASP A 47 -7.07 -0.59 11.20
N LYS A 48 -7.17 -1.69 11.95
CA LYS A 48 -8.03 -2.82 11.60
C LYS A 48 -9.51 -2.42 11.59
N GLU A 49 -9.98 -1.73 12.62
CA GLU A 49 -11.37 -1.25 12.70
C GLU A 49 -11.69 -0.26 11.58
N PHE A 50 -10.78 0.66 11.29
CA PHE A 50 -10.87 1.57 10.16
C PHE A 50 -11.01 0.82 8.84
N LEU A 51 -10.11 -0.13 8.56
CA LEU A 51 -10.16 -0.93 7.33
C LEU A 51 -11.49 -1.69 7.22
N GLN A 52 -11.92 -2.36 8.29
CA GLN A 52 -13.17 -3.12 8.30
C GLN A 52 -14.39 -2.24 8.04
N ARG A 53 -14.44 -1.05 8.67
CA ARG A 53 -15.51 -0.07 8.44
C ARG A 53 -15.53 0.40 6.99
N THR A 54 -14.37 0.76 6.45
CA THR A 54 -14.26 1.25 5.07
C THR A 54 -14.70 0.20 4.06
N LEU A 55 -14.22 -1.05 4.19
CA LEU A 55 -14.59 -2.15 3.29
C LEU A 55 -16.08 -2.51 3.41
N SER A 56 -16.65 -2.43 4.61
CA SER A 56 -18.08 -2.67 4.81
C SER A 56 -18.95 -1.61 4.12
N LEU A 57 -18.54 -0.34 4.19
CA LEU A 57 -19.24 0.76 3.52
C LEU A 57 -19.16 0.67 1.98
N SER A 58 -18.06 0.14 1.45
CA SER A 58 -17.87 -0.07 0.01
C SER A 58 -18.30 -1.46 -0.48
N ASN A 59 -18.89 -2.29 0.39
CA ASN A 59 -19.29 -3.67 0.11
C ASN A 59 -18.15 -4.53 -0.50
N GLN A 60 -16.90 -4.23 -0.11
CA GLN A 60 -15.72 -4.98 -0.51
C GLN A 60 -15.41 -6.10 0.49
N LYS A 61 -14.86 -7.20 -0.02
CA LYS A 61 -14.44 -8.33 0.82
C LYS A 61 -13.19 -7.95 1.60
N MET A 62 -12.92 -8.58 2.74
CA MET A 62 -11.67 -8.37 3.47
C MET A 62 -10.56 -9.28 2.93
N ILE A 63 -10.08 -9.00 1.71
CA ILE A 63 -9.01 -9.78 1.06
C ILE A 63 -7.77 -8.91 0.91
N LEU A 64 -6.83 -9.06 1.84
CA LEU A 64 -5.57 -8.31 1.85
C LEU A 64 -4.69 -8.65 0.62
N PRO A 65 -3.83 -7.72 0.19
CA PRO A 65 -3.56 -6.39 0.76
C PRO A 65 -4.48 -5.26 0.27
N TYR A 66 -4.50 -4.16 1.03
CA TYR A 66 -5.15 -2.88 0.65
C TYR A 66 -4.19 -1.70 0.81
N ILE A 67 -4.31 -0.70 -0.07
CA ILE A 67 -3.47 0.50 -0.07
C ILE A 67 -4.33 1.75 0.16
N PHE A 68 -3.85 2.61 1.05
CA PHE A 68 -4.42 3.92 1.33
C PHE A 68 -3.34 4.99 1.28
N ASN A 69 -3.69 6.20 0.88
CA ASN A 69 -2.83 7.37 1.08
C ASN A 69 -3.44 8.22 2.22
N GLY A 70 -2.80 8.20 3.38
CA GLY A 70 -3.38 8.72 4.61
C GLY A 70 -4.62 7.91 5.01
N GLU A 71 -5.80 8.52 4.90
CA GLU A 71 -7.11 7.90 5.15
C GLU A 71 -7.89 7.61 3.86
N GLU A 72 -7.34 7.99 2.70
CA GLU A 72 -8.03 7.86 1.43
C GLU A 72 -7.72 6.52 0.78
N TYR A 73 -8.77 5.76 0.43
CA TYR A 73 -8.63 4.48 -0.26
C TYR A 73 -7.99 4.70 -1.65
N CYS A 74 -6.94 3.95 -1.95
CA CYS A 74 -6.30 3.95 -3.27
C CYS A 74 -6.77 2.75 -4.08
N CYS A 75 -6.38 1.54 -3.66
CA CYS A 75 -6.69 0.31 -4.37
C CYS A 75 -6.47 -0.94 -3.51
N ASP A 76 -7.00 -2.05 -4.03
CA ASP A 76 -6.64 -3.40 -3.63
C ASP A 76 -5.53 -3.96 -4.54
N PHE A 77 -5.22 -5.24 -4.38
CA PHE A 77 -4.21 -5.89 -5.20
C PHE A 77 -4.56 -5.89 -6.70
N GLU A 78 -5.82 -6.13 -7.09
CA GLU A 78 -6.20 -6.16 -8.51
C GLU A 78 -6.09 -4.77 -9.14
N GLY A 79 -6.56 -3.75 -8.42
CA GLY A 79 -6.41 -2.35 -8.83
C GLY A 79 -4.95 -1.94 -9.00
N LEU A 80 -4.05 -2.42 -8.13
CA LEU A 80 -2.61 -2.18 -8.27
C LEU A 80 -2.05 -2.81 -9.56
N ILE A 81 -2.41 -4.07 -9.87
CA ILE A 81 -1.95 -4.73 -11.09
C ILE A 81 -2.45 -3.98 -12.32
N SER A 82 -3.72 -3.61 -12.35
CA SER A 82 -4.30 -2.84 -13.46
C SER A 82 -3.61 -1.48 -13.64
N ALA A 83 -3.25 -0.80 -12.55
CA ALA A 83 -2.54 0.48 -12.58
C ALA A 83 -1.12 0.34 -13.16
N VAL A 84 -0.40 -0.73 -12.80
CA VAL A 84 0.92 -1.04 -13.37
C VAL A 84 0.81 -1.31 -14.86
N GLU A 85 -0.16 -2.13 -15.28
CA GLU A 85 -0.40 -2.46 -16.69
C GLU A 85 -0.79 -1.22 -17.52
N SER A 86 -1.51 -0.28 -16.91
CA SER A 86 -1.97 0.96 -17.56
C SER A 86 -0.97 2.12 -17.40
N ASN A 87 0.16 1.89 -16.73
CA ASN A 87 1.15 2.92 -16.39
C ASN A 87 0.58 4.13 -15.62
N THR A 88 -0.47 3.91 -14.82
CA THR A 88 -1.16 4.92 -13.98
C THR A 88 -0.93 4.69 -12.49
N LEU A 89 0.17 4.00 -12.13
CA LEU A 89 0.47 3.61 -10.76
C LEU A 89 0.48 4.80 -9.79
N LYS A 90 1.19 5.88 -10.12
CA LYS A 90 1.30 7.06 -9.24
C LYS A 90 -0.05 7.76 -9.03
N GLU A 91 -0.84 7.88 -10.09
CA GLU A 91 -2.18 8.47 -10.05
C GLU A 91 -3.12 7.64 -9.16
N MET A 92 -3.09 6.31 -9.32
CA MET A 92 -3.88 5.39 -8.51
C MET A 92 -3.51 5.43 -7.03
N LEU A 93 -2.22 5.62 -6.73
CA LEU A 93 -1.71 5.79 -5.36
C LEU A 93 -1.88 7.22 -4.83
N LYS A 94 -2.39 8.14 -5.66
CA LYS A 94 -2.66 9.53 -5.30
C LYS A 94 -1.40 10.23 -4.79
N LEU A 95 -0.28 9.93 -5.43
CA LEU A 95 0.99 10.57 -5.16
C LEU A 95 1.06 11.83 -6.01
N ASP A 96 1.29 12.98 -5.38
CA ASP A 96 1.58 14.21 -6.09
C ASP A 96 2.93 14.08 -6.83
N GLU A 97 3.08 14.75 -7.98
CA GLU A 97 4.28 14.64 -8.83
C GLU A 97 5.59 15.00 -8.10
N GLU A 98 5.52 15.71 -6.97
CA GLU A 98 6.69 16.17 -6.21
C GLU A 98 7.31 15.11 -5.26
N GLU A 99 6.63 14.00 -4.95
CA GLU A 99 7.19 12.96 -4.05
C GLU A 99 8.15 11.97 -4.78
N GLY A 100 8.55 12.29 -6.02
CA GLY A 100 9.34 11.43 -6.91
C GLY A 100 10.85 11.69 -6.99
N GLU A 101 11.38 12.71 -6.32
CA GLU A 101 12.81 13.09 -6.42
C GLU A 101 13.48 13.25 -5.04
N GLU A 102 13.76 12.13 -4.38
CA GLU A 102 14.88 12.06 -3.43
C GLU A 102 15.95 11.10 -3.97
N GLU A 103 16.55 11.46 -5.11
CA GLU A 103 17.86 10.93 -5.51
C GLU A 103 18.98 11.91 -5.13
N ASN A 104 19.72 11.51 -4.10
CA ASN A 104 21.18 11.64 -3.95
C ASN A 104 21.83 12.94 -4.45
N ASN A 105 22.07 13.90 -3.55
CA ASN A 105 23.30 14.69 -3.61
C ASN A 105 23.74 15.25 -2.25
N HIS A 106 24.48 14.45 -1.49
CA HIS A 106 25.52 15.03 -0.63
C HIS A 106 26.76 14.12 -0.56
N LYS A 107 27.56 14.16 -1.64
CA LYS A 107 29.00 13.93 -1.55
C LYS A 107 29.74 15.20 -1.98
N ASN A 108 30.55 15.69 -1.03
CA ASN A 108 31.77 16.47 -1.16
C ASN A 108 31.70 17.97 -1.54
N GLY A 109 32.12 18.81 -0.58
CA GLY A 109 33.22 19.74 -0.83
C GLY A 109 33.01 21.21 -0.46
N HIS A 110 33.35 21.59 0.77
CA HIS A 110 34.44 22.55 1.04
C HIS A 110 34.88 22.48 2.50
#